data_AF-A0A914Y0I7-F1
#
_entry.id   AF-A0A914Y0I7-F1
#
_cell.length_a   1.000
_cell.length_b   1.000
_cell.length_c   1.000
_cell.angle_alpha   90.00
_cell.angle_beta   90.00
_cell.angle_gamma   90.00
#
_symmetry.space_group_name_H-M   'P 1'
#
loop_
_entity.id
_entity.type
_entity.pdbx_description
1 polymer ?
#
loop_
_entity_poly.entity_id
_entity_poly.type
_entity_poly.pdbx_seq_one_letter_code
_entity_poly.pdbx_strand_id
1 'polypeptide(L)'
;MIMLQTALNCLTIKGTLIINNCCTVAKITAMFGIIGLGIYALIDDVDKATISYKNSFSNTTGDPGAIARAFYSALFAYQGWNYLNFIVEEVKNPVKTLPRAVLLSSFAIIFVYLLVNMAFYTGLSPAKLAGSKAATIVCLFNF
;
A
#
# COMPACT_ATOMS: atom_id res chain seq x y z
N MET A 1 -14.82 13.03 -4.24
CA MET A 1 -13.76 12.75 -5.25
C MET A 1 -14.32 12.07 -6.50
N ILE A 2 -15.20 11.06 -6.34
CA ILE A 2 -15.75 10.27 -7.45
C ILE A 2 -16.54 11.13 -8.47
N MET A 3 -17.50 11.94 -8.03
CA MET A 3 -18.29 12.83 -8.90
C MET A 3 -17.42 13.83 -9.68
N LEU A 4 -16.33 14.32 -9.08
CA LEU A 4 -15.40 15.25 -9.72
C LEU A 4 -14.60 14.57 -10.83
N GLN A 5 -14.09 13.35 -10.58
CA GLN A 5 -13.39 12.57 -11.61
C GLN A 5 -14.34 12.19 -12.75
N THR A 6 -15.59 11.82 -12.44
CA THR A 6 -16.60 11.52 -13.47
C THR A 6 -16.90 12.77 -14.31
N ALA A 7 -17.11 13.93 -13.69
CA ALA A 7 -17.37 15.18 -14.41
C ALA A 7 -16.19 15.60 -15.29
N LEU A 8 -14.95 15.52 -14.78
CA LEU A 8 -13.74 15.82 -15.56
C LEU A 8 -13.54 14.84 -16.72
N ASN A 9 -13.89 13.57 -16.53
CA ASN A 9 -13.81 12.57 -17.60
C ASN A 9 -14.86 12.85 -18.70
N CYS A 10 -16.05 13.32 -18.34
CA CYS A 10 -17.08 13.73 -19.30
C CYS A 10 -16.71 15.03 -20.06
N LEU A 11 -15.95 15.93 -19.44
CA LEU A 11 -15.60 17.22 -20.04
C LEU A 11 -14.32 17.13 -20.89
N THR A 12 -13.27 16.46 -20.43
CA THR A 12 -12.01 16.33 -21.17
C THR A 12 -11.19 15.13 -20.67
N ILE A 13 -11.02 14.15 -21.56
CA ILE A 13 -10.21 12.94 -21.30
C ILE A 13 -8.74 13.30 -21.02
N LYS A 14 -8.18 14.28 -21.75
CA LYS A 14 -6.77 14.72 -21.59
C LYS A 14 -6.48 15.31 -20.20
N GLY A 15 -7.40 16.13 -19.66
CA GLY A 15 -7.24 16.72 -18.32
C GLY A 15 -7.31 15.68 -17.22
N THR A 16 -8.22 14.71 -17.37
CA THR A 16 -8.36 13.57 -16.44
C THR A 16 -7.10 12.72 -16.41
N LEU A 17 -6.49 12.46 -17.58
CA LEU A 17 -5.23 11.70 -17.68
C LEU A 17 -4.07 12.40 -16.94
N ILE A 18 -3.93 13.72 -17.12
CA ILE A 18 -2.86 14.51 -16.47
C ILE A 18 -3.04 14.47 -14.95
N ILE A 19 -4.26 14.67 -14.45
CA ILE A 19 -4.56 14.64 -13.02
C ILE A 19 -4.26 13.26 -12.43
N ASN A 20 -4.66 12.18 -13.11
CA ASN A 20 -4.41 10.83 -12.64
C ASN A 20 -2.90 10.50 -12.62
N ASN A 21 -2.17 10.87 -13.67
CA ASN A 21 -0.73 10.65 -13.73
C ASN A 21 0.01 11.47 -12.65
N CYS A 22 -0.36 12.73 -12.45
CA CYS A 22 0.19 13.56 -11.39
C CYS A 22 -0.07 12.96 -9.99
N CYS A 23 -1.29 12.49 -9.73
CA CYS A 23 -1.63 11.82 -8.48
C CYS A 23 -0.83 10.53 -8.30
N THR A 24 -0.59 9.78 -9.38
CA THR A 24 0.22 8.56 -9.35
C THR A 24 1.67 8.87 -8.98
N VAL A 25 2.29 9.87 -9.62
CA VAL A 25 3.64 10.33 -9.29
C VAL A 25 3.71 10.81 -7.84
N ALA A 26 2.76 11.64 -7.40
CA ALA A 26 2.72 12.13 -6.03
C ALA A 26 2.60 11.01 -5.00
N LYS A 27 1.73 10.01 -5.25
CA LYS A 27 1.59 8.82 -4.38
C LYS A 27 2.88 8.03 -4.28
N ILE A 28 3.52 7.75 -5.42
CA ILE A 28 4.78 6.99 -5.45
C ILE A 28 5.88 7.75 -4.70
N THR A 29 6.03 9.05 -4.94
CA THR A 29 7.02 9.89 -4.23
C THR A 29 6.77 9.90 -2.72
N ALA A 30 5.51 10.02 -2.28
CA ALA A 30 5.16 9.97 -0.87
C ALA A 30 5.51 8.61 -0.24
N MET A 31 5.25 7.49 -0.94
CA MET A 31 5.61 6.16 -0.46
C MET A 31 7.13 6.01 -0.29
N PHE A 32 7.93 6.46 -1.27
CA PHE A 32 9.38 6.45 -1.15
C PHE A 32 9.89 7.36 -0.03
N GLY A 33 9.23 8.51 0.20
CA GLY A 33 9.52 9.39 1.33
C GLY A 33 9.31 8.71 2.69
N ILE A 34 8.19 8.00 2.86
CA ILE A 34 7.91 7.24 4.10
C ILE A 34 8.96 6.16 4.33
N ILE A 35 9.33 5.41 3.29
CA ILE A 35 10.37 4.37 3.37
C ILE A 35 11.71 5.00 3.76
N GLY A 36 12.09 6.13 3.15
CA GLY A 36 13.33 6.85 3.45
C GLY A 36 13.39 7.35 4.89
N LEU A 37 12.30 7.93 5.40
CA LEU A 37 12.19 8.35 6.80
C LEU A 37 12.27 7.15 7.76
N GLY A 38 11.64 6.03 7.42
CA GLY A 38 11.71 4.80 8.20
C GLY A 38 13.14 4.22 8.30
N ILE A 39 13.90 4.26 7.20
CA ILE A 39 15.31 3.84 7.18
C ILE A 39 16.18 4.82 7.95
N TYR A 40 15.97 6.14 7.80
CA TYR A 40 16.69 7.15 8.56
C TYR A 40 16.49 6.95 10.08
N ALA A 41 15.26 6.71 10.52
CA ALA A 41 14.92 6.43 11.92
C ALA A 41 15.46 5.09 12.45
N LEU A 42 15.92 4.17 11.59
CA LEU A 42 16.62 2.95 12.00
C LEU A 42 18.12 3.18 12.19
N ILE A 43 18.68 4.14 11.46
CA ILE A 43 20.12 4.47 11.48
C ILE A 43 20.42 5.48 12.59
N ASP A 44 19.61 6.53 12.67
CA ASP A 44 19.62 7.51 13.76
C ASP A 44 18.93 6.83 14.96
N ASP A 45 19.58 6.76 16.12
CA ASP A 45 19.20 5.92 17.27
C ASP A 45 17.94 6.42 18.02
N VAL A 46 16.96 6.92 17.27
CA VAL A 46 15.72 7.55 17.73
C VAL A 46 14.87 6.48 18.41
N ASP A 47 14.91 6.48 19.75
CA ASP A 47 14.10 5.66 20.64
C ASP A 47 13.92 4.19 20.20
N LYS A 48 15.01 3.41 20.31
CA LYS A 48 14.98 1.93 20.34
C LYS A 48 13.93 1.34 21.31
N ALA A 49 13.41 2.15 22.24
CA ALA A 49 12.29 1.81 23.12
C ALA A 49 10.97 1.53 22.38
N THR A 50 10.76 2.11 21.19
CA THR A 50 9.54 1.88 20.38
C THR A 50 9.60 0.57 19.60
N ILE A 51 10.81 0.15 19.22
CA ILE A 51 11.08 -1.08 18.46
C ILE A 51 11.26 -2.25 19.44
N SER A 52 10.24 -2.52 20.26
CA SER A 52 10.26 -3.66 21.18
C SER A 52 9.81 -4.94 20.45
N TYR A 53 10.71 -5.54 19.66
CA TYR A 53 10.51 -6.87 19.06
C TYR A 53 10.34 -7.98 20.11
N LYS A 54 10.73 -7.71 21.36
CA LYS A 54 10.79 -8.69 22.44
C LYS A 54 9.41 -9.27 22.81
N ASN A 55 8.33 -8.60 22.39
CA ASN A 55 6.94 -8.95 22.72
C ASN A 55 5.98 -8.88 21.51
N SER A 56 6.46 -9.02 20.27
CA SER A 56 5.64 -8.83 19.05
C SER A 56 4.38 -9.70 18.96
N PHE A 57 4.34 -10.85 19.65
CA PHE A 57 3.19 -11.76 19.67
C PHE A 57 2.32 -11.65 20.93
N SER A 58 2.64 -10.74 21.85
CA SER A 58 2.04 -10.71 23.21
C SER A 58 0.60 -10.18 23.25
N ASN A 59 0.03 -9.81 22.09
CA ASN A 59 -1.38 -9.41 21.93
C ASN A 59 -2.03 -10.13 20.74
N THR A 60 -1.52 -11.31 20.35
CA THR A 60 -2.12 -12.09 19.26
C THR A 60 -3.46 -12.65 19.69
N THR A 61 -4.49 -12.34 18.89
CA THR A 61 -5.82 -12.92 19.03
C THR A 61 -5.93 -14.17 18.16
N GLY A 62 -6.44 -15.26 18.74
CA GLY A 62 -6.75 -16.51 18.02
C GLY A 62 -8.15 -16.56 17.40
N ASP A 63 -8.92 -15.46 17.49
CA ASP A 63 -10.26 -15.35 16.90
C ASP A 63 -10.19 -15.47 15.37
N PRO A 64 -10.83 -16.48 14.77
CA PRO A 64 -10.90 -16.63 13.32
C PRO A 64 -11.49 -15.38 12.63
N GLY A 65 -12.41 -14.66 13.30
CA GLY A 65 -13.01 -13.44 12.75
C GLY A 65 -12.01 -12.29 12.63
N ALA A 66 -11.18 -12.05 13.65
CA ALA A 66 -10.11 -11.06 13.62
C ALA A 66 -9.07 -11.36 12.54
N ILE A 67 -8.71 -12.63 12.39
CA ILE A 67 -7.78 -13.09 11.35
C ILE A 67 -8.40 -12.85 9.96
N ALA A 68 -9.65 -13.24 9.74
CA ALA A 68 -10.35 -13.04 8.47
C ALA A 68 -10.42 -11.55 8.07
N ARG A 69 -10.70 -10.65 9.02
CA ARG A 69 -10.71 -9.18 8.77
C ARG A 69 -9.33 -8.66 8.39
N ALA A 70 -8.27 -9.13 9.05
CA ALA A 70 -6.90 -8.74 8.71
C ALA A 70 -6.52 -9.19 7.29
N PHE A 71 -6.84 -10.44 6.93
CA PHE A 71 -6.66 -10.95 5.56
C PHE A 71 -7.47 -10.16 4.53
N TYR A 72 -8.72 -9.80 4.85
CA TYR A 72 -9.56 -9.01 3.95
C TYR A 72 -8.95 -7.63 3.66
N SER A 73 -8.46 -6.93 4.69
CA SER A 73 -7.77 -5.64 4.53
C SER A 73 -6.49 -5.78 3.71
N ALA A 74 -5.71 -6.83 3.94
CA ALA A 74 -4.52 -7.13 3.14
C ALA A 74 -4.88 -7.39 1.67
N LEU A 75 -5.88 -8.25 1.40
CA LEU A 75 -6.35 -8.56 0.04
C LEU A 75 -6.89 -7.32 -0.67
N PHE A 76 -7.55 -6.42 0.06
CA PHE A 76 -8.01 -5.15 -0.49
C PHE A 76 -6.86 -4.31 -1.04
N ALA A 77 -5.72 -4.25 -0.33
CA ALA A 77 -4.54 -3.53 -0.80
C ALA A 77 -3.96 -4.11 -2.11
N TYR A 78 -4.16 -5.41 -2.36
CA TYR A 78 -3.76 -6.09 -3.61
C TYR A 78 -4.84 -6.05 -4.71
N GLN A 79 -5.93 -5.30 -4.52
CA GLN A 79 -6.94 -5.15 -5.57
C GLN A 79 -6.39 -4.43 -6.80
N GLY A 80 -6.79 -4.90 -7.98
CA GLY A 80 -6.36 -4.33 -9.27
C GLY A 80 -5.62 -5.31 -10.17
N TRP A 81 -5.35 -6.53 -9.71
CA TRP A 81 -4.80 -7.61 -10.54
C TRP A 81 -5.64 -7.90 -11.79
N ASN A 82 -6.96 -7.72 -11.73
CA ASN A 82 -7.88 -7.91 -12.86
C ASN A 82 -7.60 -6.97 -14.04
N TYR A 83 -7.03 -5.78 -13.79
CA TYR A 83 -6.75 -4.83 -14.87
C TYR A 83 -5.67 -5.34 -15.84
N LEU A 84 -4.81 -6.25 -15.38
CA LEU A 84 -3.77 -6.89 -16.20
C LEU A 84 -4.37 -7.76 -17.31
N ASN A 85 -5.59 -8.30 -17.11
CA ASN A 85 -6.27 -9.10 -18.13
C ASN A 85 -6.77 -8.25 -19.31
N PHE A 86 -7.05 -6.96 -19.12
CA PHE A 86 -7.53 -6.09 -20.20
C PHE A 86 -6.43 -5.62 -21.16
N ILE A 87 -5.19 -5.58 -20.70
CA ILE A 87 -4.02 -5.19 -21.51
C ILE A 87 -3.36 -6.38 -22.20
N VAL A 88 -3.89 -7.59 -22.04
CA VAL A 88 -3.38 -8.82 -22.66
C VAL A 88 -3.27 -8.69 -24.19
N GLU A 89 -4.23 -8.02 -24.81
CA GLU A 89 -4.30 -7.81 -26.26
C GLU A 89 -3.22 -6.84 -26.79
N GLU A 90 -2.71 -5.95 -25.92
CA GLU A 90 -1.66 -4.97 -26.27
C GLU A 90 -0.24 -5.50 -25.98
N VAL A 91 -0.12 -6.59 -25.22
CA VAL A 91 1.17 -7.15 -24.78
C VAL A 91 1.76 -8.08 -25.84
N LYS A 92 3.01 -7.82 -26.24
CA LYS A 92 3.76 -8.68 -27.15
C LYS A 92 4.08 -10.02 -26.45
N ASN A 93 3.63 -11.15 -27.03
CA ASN A 93 3.77 -12.51 -26.48
C ASN A 93 3.17 -12.69 -25.07
N PRO A 94 1.83 -12.60 -24.92
CA PRO A 94 1.15 -12.60 -23.63
C PRO A 94 1.44 -13.87 -22.81
N VAL A 95 1.51 -15.04 -23.45
CA VAL A 95 1.72 -16.35 -22.81
C VAL A 95 2.97 -16.41 -21.92
N LYS A 96 4.04 -15.67 -22.27
CA LYS A 96 5.28 -15.63 -21.47
C LYS A 96 5.43 -14.33 -20.67
N THR A 97 4.97 -13.22 -21.22
CA THR A 97 5.17 -11.89 -20.62
C THR A 97 4.22 -11.65 -19.44
N LEU A 98 2.94 -12.06 -19.55
CA LEU A 98 1.95 -11.88 -18.48
C LEU A 98 2.32 -12.59 -17.18
N PRO A 99 2.60 -13.91 -17.16
CA PRO A 99 2.90 -14.58 -15.89
C PRO A 99 4.17 -14.01 -15.24
N ARG A 100 5.17 -13.61 -16.04
CA ARG A 100 6.38 -12.96 -15.52
C ARG A 100 6.10 -11.57 -14.97
N ALA A 101 5.29 -10.77 -15.65
CA ALA A 101 4.92 -9.44 -15.21
C ALA A 101 4.11 -9.49 -13.90
N VAL A 102 3.15 -10.41 -13.79
CA VAL A 102 2.35 -10.63 -12.58
C VAL A 102 3.23 -11.07 -11.42
N LEU A 103 4.13 -12.03 -11.63
CA LEU A 103 5.04 -12.48 -10.57
C LEU A 103 5.95 -11.34 -10.10
N LEU A 104 6.61 -10.65 -11.04
CA LEU A 104 7.54 -9.57 -10.72
C LEU A 104 6.83 -8.41 -10.01
N SER A 105 5.64 -8.01 -10.47
CA SER A 105 4.85 -6.95 -9.83
C SER A 105 4.38 -7.36 -8.43
N SER A 106 3.93 -8.62 -8.26
CA SER A 106 3.50 -9.13 -6.96
C SER A 106 4.65 -9.11 -5.94
N PHE A 107 5.83 -9.61 -6.31
CA PHE A 107 7.01 -9.57 -5.44
C PHE A 107 7.43 -8.14 -5.12
N ALA A 108 7.39 -7.23 -6.10
CA ALA A 108 7.73 -5.83 -5.86
C ALA A 108 6.77 -5.16 -4.87
N ILE A 109 5.45 -5.40 -5.00
CA ILE A 109 4.43 -4.83 -4.10
C ILE A 109 4.59 -5.40 -2.69
N ILE A 110 4.81 -6.71 -2.55
CA ILE A 110 5.07 -7.35 -1.25
C ILE A 110 6.26 -6.66 -0.57
N PHE A 111 7.36 -6.47 -1.30
CA PHE A 111 8.57 -5.85 -0.77
C PHE A 111 8.33 -4.41 -0.31
N VAL A 112 7.67 -3.60 -1.13
CA VAL A 112 7.33 -2.20 -0.80
C VAL A 112 6.40 -2.13 0.42
N TYR A 113 5.38 -2.99 0.49
CA TYR A 113 4.48 -3.02 1.64
C TYR A 113 5.18 -3.45 2.92
N LEU A 114 6.10 -4.40 2.87
CA LEU A 114 6.91 -4.75 4.04
C LEU A 114 7.74 -3.56 4.54
N LEU A 115 8.40 -2.84 3.64
CA LEU A 115 9.20 -1.67 3.97
C LEU A 115 8.36 -0.53 4.57
N VAL A 116 7.19 -0.26 4.00
CA VAL A 116 6.28 0.77 4.50
C VAL A 116 5.74 0.39 5.88
N ASN A 117 5.32 -0.86 6.09
CA ASN A 117 4.88 -1.31 7.40
C ASN A 117 6.01 -1.22 8.43
N MET A 118 7.24 -1.61 8.06
CA MET A 118 8.41 -1.46 8.91
C MET A 118 8.68 0.01 9.29
N ALA A 119 8.60 0.92 8.31
CA ALA A 119 8.74 2.36 8.54
C ALA A 119 7.68 2.93 9.49
N PHE A 120 6.45 2.41 9.44
CA PHE A 120 5.41 2.82 10.37
C PHE A 120 5.70 2.38 11.81
N TYR A 121 6.21 1.16 12.00
CA TYR A 121 6.58 0.66 13.32
C TYR A 121 7.79 1.38 13.93
N THR A 122 8.69 1.93 13.10
CA THR A 122 9.85 2.70 13.59
C THR A 122 9.49 4.15 13.90
N GLY A 123 8.60 4.76 13.10
CA GLY A 123 8.21 6.16 13.28
C GLY A 123 7.07 6.42 14.27
N LEU A 124 6.21 5.43 14.56
CA LEU A 124 5.05 5.59 15.44
C LEU A 124 4.90 4.45 16.45
N SER A 125 4.68 4.80 17.73
CA SER A 125 4.29 3.83 18.77
C SER A 125 2.98 3.11 18.42
N PRO A 126 2.82 1.79 18.71
CA PRO A 126 1.62 1.01 18.40
C PRO A 126 0.30 1.63 18.91
N ALA A 127 0.33 2.31 20.06
CA ALA A 127 -0.83 3.00 20.61
C ALA A 127 -1.23 4.24 19.80
N LYS A 128 -0.23 4.94 19.22
CA LYS A 128 -0.46 6.05 18.29
C LYS A 128 -0.87 5.55 16.90
N LEU A 129 -0.39 4.38 16.47
CA LEU A 129 -0.88 3.74 15.24
C LEU A 129 -2.36 3.34 15.39
N ALA A 130 -2.75 2.68 16.48
CA ALA A 130 -4.14 2.27 16.71
C ALA A 130 -5.12 3.47 16.79
N GLY A 131 -4.66 4.64 17.24
CA GLY A 131 -5.46 5.87 17.31
C GLY A 131 -5.28 6.86 16.15
N SER A 132 -4.29 6.67 15.28
CA SER A 132 -3.97 7.61 14.20
C SER A 132 -4.55 7.16 12.87
N LYS A 133 -5.05 8.16 12.11
CA LYS A 133 -5.50 8.04 10.72
C LYS A 133 -4.51 7.32 9.80
N ALA A 134 -3.23 7.21 10.17
CA ALA A 134 -2.18 6.53 9.41
C ALA A 134 -2.30 4.99 9.40
N ALA A 135 -2.53 4.32 10.54
CA ALA A 135 -2.89 2.89 10.52
C ALA A 135 -4.30 2.70 9.96
N THR A 136 -5.12 3.75 10.10
CA THR A 136 -6.38 3.81 9.40
C THR A 136 -6.16 3.84 7.89
N ILE A 137 -5.04 4.18 7.23
CA ILE A 137 -4.97 4.14 5.74
C ILE A 137 -5.14 2.71 5.18
N VAL A 138 -4.66 1.69 5.91
CA VAL A 138 -4.87 0.26 5.56
C VAL A 138 -6.29 -0.20 5.95
N CYS A 139 -6.92 0.44 6.93
CA CYS A 139 -8.31 0.20 7.36
C CYS A 139 -9.37 1.19 6.77
N LEU A 140 -8.99 2.27 6.09
CA LEU A 140 -9.84 3.40 5.62
C LEU A 140 -10.42 3.12 4.27
N PHE A 141 -9.95 2.06 3.61
CA PHE A 141 -10.68 1.42 2.54
C PHE A 141 -11.83 0.55 3.05
N ASN A 142 -12.18 0.64 4.34
CA ASN A 142 -13.39 0.05 4.91
C ASN A 142 -14.55 1.06 5.04
N PHE A 143 -14.62 2.08 4.18
CA PHE A 143 -15.86 2.81 3.81
C PHE A 143 -15.75 3.41 2.41
#